data_AF-B6Y9B0-F1
#
_entry.id   AF-B6Y9B0-F1
#
_cell.length_a   1.000
_cell.length_b   1.000
_cell.length_c   1.000
_cell.angle_alpha   90.00
_cell.angle_beta   90.00
_cell.angle_gamma   90.00
#
_symmetry.space_group_name_H-M   'P 1'
#
loop_
_entity.id
_entity.type
_entity.pdbx_description
1 polymer ?
#
loop_
_entity_poly.entity_id
_entity_poly.type
_entity_poly.pdbx_seq_one_letter_code
_entity_poly.pdbx_strand_id
1 'polypeptide(L)'
;MNGSEIIKKYREKQYVDEDFEKFITQSWNYYDENGQVIVKVYRSDPPGKKKVYKPFDIKQSKFASPEIRPLYNIPEILKSDKIVLVEGEKCAEALIEKGITATTIMSGANADVKKTDWSQLKGKHIIIWPDNDEAGAKYAKNAEKKLLEIGVESLVVLNIPQNKTKGWDAADCVEEGINVKEFLASTALTTNTLSTKSLISFSARQYFNDKSPMPEDIIAPRILTPSGLLVFAGAPKVGKSDFLISWLIYMAAGVQFLDMVPKRPLRIFYLQTEIGYHYMRERLQQLKINEELLEIALDNLVITPQTKLLLNDDSIDEVLGE
;
A
#
# COMPACT_ATOMS: atom_id res chain seq x y z
N MET A 1 -43.38 3.63 8.66
CA MET A 1 -43.92 2.27 8.42
C MET A 1 -43.06 1.29 9.19
N ASN A 2 -43.66 0.55 10.12
CA ASN A 2 -42.93 -0.46 10.89
C ASN A 2 -42.54 -1.64 9.99
N GLY A 3 -41.45 -2.34 10.32
CA GLY A 3 -40.89 -3.41 9.49
C GLY A 3 -41.89 -4.51 9.10
N SER A 4 -42.95 -4.71 9.88
CA SER A 4 -44.04 -5.65 9.57
C SER A 4 -44.96 -5.21 8.42
N GLU A 5 -45.13 -3.90 8.19
CA GLU A 5 -45.96 -3.36 7.11
C GLU A 5 -45.25 -3.41 5.75
N ILE A 6 -43.93 -3.24 5.75
CA ILE A 6 -43.10 -3.34 4.54
C ILE A 6 -43.07 -4.79 4.03
N ILE A 7 -42.99 -5.76 4.93
CA ILE A 7 -43.02 -7.20 4.61
C ILE A 7 -44.39 -7.62 4.06
N LYS A 8 -45.51 -7.08 4.59
CA LYS A 8 -46.86 -7.42 4.10
C LYS A 8 -47.10 -7.02 2.65
N LYS A 9 -46.63 -5.83 2.24
CA LYS A 9 -46.80 -5.33 0.86
C LYS A 9 -45.96 -6.10 -0.16
N TYR A 10 -44.95 -6.84 0.31
CA TYR A 10 -44.04 -7.65 -0.49
C TYR A 10 -44.58 -9.03 -0.89
N ARG A 11 -45.58 -9.55 -0.15
CA ARG A 11 -46.10 -10.91 -0.32
C ARG A 11 -46.81 -11.17 -1.65
N GLU A 12 -47.18 -10.15 -2.41
CA GLU A 12 -48.09 -10.33 -3.55
C GLU A 12 -47.41 -10.64 -4.89
N LYS A 13 -46.11 -10.38 -5.09
CA LYS A 13 -45.42 -10.70 -6.36
C LYS A 13 -43.91 -10.88 -6.20
N GLN A 14 -43.44 -12.09 -5.85
CA GLN A 14 -42.20 -12.77 -6.30
C GLN A 14 -41.73 -13.84 -5.29
N TYR A 15 -40.98 -14.82 -5.80
CA TYR A 15 -40.44 -16.01 -5.13
C TYR A 15 -39.95 -15.72 -3.70
N VAL A 16 -40.67 -16.22 -2.70
CA VAL A 16 -40.26 -16.13 -1.29
C VAL A 16 -39.22 -17.22 -1.06
N ASP A 17 -37.99 -16.82 -0.76
CA ASP A 17 -36.97 -17.74 -0.25
C ASP A 17 -37.30 -17.98 1.24
N GLU A 18 -38.27 -18.87 1.49
CA GLU A 18 -38.82 -19.14 2.82
C GLU A 18 -37.74 -19.58 3.82
N ASP A 19 -36.71 -20.30 3.35
CA ASP A 19 -35.56 -20.68 4.14
C ASP A 19 -34.73 -19.45 4.57
N PHE A 20 -34.50 -18.49 3.67
CA PHE A 20 -33.76 -17.28 4.02
C PHE A 20 -34.48 -16.46 5.10
N GLU A 21 -35.77 -16.18 4.91
CA GLU A 21 -36.57 -15.36 5.84
C GLU A 21 -36.70 -15.99 7.22
N LYS A 22 -36.85 -17.32 7.27
CA LYS A 22 -36.99 -18.07 8.53
C LYS A 22 -35.77 -17.95 9.45
N PHE A 23 -34.58 -17.82 8.87
CA PHE A 23 -33.33 -17.77 9.63
C PHE A 23 -32.70 -16.37 9.70
N ILE A 24 -33.48 -15.31 9.43
CA ILE A 24 -33.02 -13.93 9.64
C ILE A 24 -32.74 -13.70 11.13
N THR A 25 -31.53 -13.27 11.44
CA THR A 25 -31.06 -13.00 12.81
C THR A 25 -30.83 -11.52 13.05
N GLN A 26 -30.40 -10.77 12.04
CA GLN A 26 -30.01 -9.36 12.16
C GLN A 26 -30.39 -8.59 10.89
N SER A 27 -30.53 -7.27 11.01
CA SER A 27 -30.74 -6.41 9.87
C SER A 27 -30.28 -4.97 10.10
N TRP A 28 -29.71 -4.34 9.07
CA TRP A 28 -29.18 -2.97 9.14
C TRP A 28 -29.79 -2.10 8.07
N ASN A 29 -30.23 -0.91 8.47
CA ASN A 29 -30.80 0.09 7.57
C ASN A 29 -29.70 1.02 7.05
N TYR A 30 -29.63 1.18 5.74
CA TYR A 30 -28.86 2.23 5.09
C TYR A 30 -29.79 3.40 4.81
N TYR A 31 -29.37 4.59 5.22
CA TYR A 31 -30.13 5.82 5.11
C TYR A 31 -29.51 6.75 4.07
N ASP A 32 -30.33 7.58 3.44
CA ASP A 32 -29.86 8.74 2.69
C ASP A 32 -29.50 9.92 3.61
N GLU A 33 -29.09 11.04 3.02
CA GLU A 33 -28.73 12.28 3.69
C GLU A 33 -29.88 12.91 4.49
N ASN A 34 -31.13 12.57 4.14
CA ASN A 34 -32.35 13.05 4.79
C ASN A 34 -32.88 12.08 5.87
N GLY A 35 -32.17 10.98 6.13
CA GLY A 35 -32.58 9.96 7.08
C GLY A 35 -33.67 9.01 6.57
N GLN A 36 -33.89 8.93 5.24
CA GLN A 36 -34.82 7.96 4.65
C GLN A 36 -34.12 6.63 4.37
N VAL A 37 -34.77 5.51 4.68
CA VAL A 37 -34.21 4.18 4.42
C VAL A 37 -34.21 3.90 2.91
N ILE A 38 -33.04 3.61 2.37
CA ILE A 38 -32.83 3.31 0.95
C ILE A 38 -32.56 1.83 0.69
N VAL A 39 -31.83 1.17 1.61
CA VAL A 39 -31.55 -0.26 1.55
C VAL A 39 -31.63 -0.83 2.95
N LYS A 40 -32.11 -2.06 3.06
CA LYS A 40 -32.00 -2.85 4.29
C LYS A 40 -31.20 -4.12 4.02
N VAL A 41 -30.10 -4.32 4.74
CA VAL A 41 -29.29 -5.54 4.63
C VAL A 41 -29.77 -6.52 5.70
N TYR A 42 -30.12 -7.73 5.29
CA TYR A 42 -30.52 -8.80 6.19
C TYR A 42 -29.42 -9.85 6.30
N ARG A 43 -29.14 -10.30 7.51
CA ARG A 43 -28.31 -11.46 7.79
C ARG A 43 -29.20 -12.64 8.15
N SER A 44 -28.94 -13.78 7.51
CA SER A 44 -29.57 -15.06 7.80
C SER A 44 -28.50 -16.07 8.22
N ASP A 45 -28.73 -16.78 9.33
CA ASP A 45 -27.83 -17.81 9.87
C ASP A 45 -28.52 -19.19 9.86
N PRO A 46 -28.72 -19.81 8.68
CA PRO A 46 -29.36 -21.11 8.57
C PRO A 46 -28.52 -22.23 9.22
N PRO A 47 -29.13 -23.15 10.00
CA PRO A 47 -28.43 -24.26 10.65
C PRO A 47 -27.63 -25.12 9.66
N GLY A 48 -26.35 -25.36 9.98
CA GLY A 48 -25.46 -26.20 9.16
C GLY A 48 -25.03 -25.58 7.82
N LYS A 49 -25.37 -24.31 7.55
CA LYS A 49 -24.99 -23.57 6.34
C LYS A 49 -24.19 -22.32 6.71
N LYS A 50 -23.47 -21.75 5.74
CA LYS A 50 -22.78 -20.46 5.93
C LYS A 50 -23.79 -19.33 6.08
N LYS A 51 -23.45 -18.33 6.89
CA LYS A 51 -24.20 -17.08 7.00
C LYS A 51 -24.39 -16.41 5.64
N VAL A 52 -25.56 -15.85 5.39
CA VAL A 52 -25.91 -15.19 4.11
C VAL A 52 -26.36 -13.75 4.39
N TYR A 53 -25.86 -12.82 3.59
CA TYR A 53 -26.27 -11.42 3.61
C TYR A 53 -27.05 -11.10 2.34
N LYS A 54 -28.28 -10.58 2.46
CA LYS A 54 -29.07 -10.11 1.32
C LYS A 54 -29.50 -8.65 1.50
N PRO A 55 -29.08 -7.74 0.62
CA PRO A 55 -29.61 -6.39 0.55
C PRO A 55 -31.01 -6.40 -0.07
N PHE A 56 -31.86 -5.54 0.47
CA PHE A 56 -33.21 -5.30 0.01
C PHE A 56 -33.31 -3.83 -0.39
N ASP A 57 -33.48 -3.57 -1.68
CA ASP A 57 -33.66 -2.23 -2.23
C ASP A 57 -35.10 -1.77 -1.97
N ILE A 58 -35.26 -0.71 -1.18
CA ILE A 58 -36.57 -0.20 -0.76
C ILE A 58 -37.35 0.35 -1.96
N LYS A 59 -36.67 1.07 -2.85
CA LYS A 59 -37.28 1.73 -4.01
C LYS A 59 -37.76 0.72 -5.03
N GLN A 60 -36.94 -0.30 -5.31
CA GLN A 60 -37.27 -1.35 -6.25
C GLN A 60 -38.14 -2.45 -5.63
N SER A 61 -38.25 -2.47 -4.30
CA SER A 61 -38.92 -3.54 -3.57
C SER A 61 -38.48 -4.92 -4.06
N LYS A 62 -37.16 -5.14 -4.12
CA LYS A 62 -36.55 -6.43 -4.51
C LYS A 62 -35.29 -6.73 -3.69
N PHE A 63 -34.97 -8.01 -3.47
CA PHE A 63 -33.67 -8.41 -2.92
C PHE A 63 -32.57 -8.20 -3.96
N ALA A 64 -31.98 -7.01 -3.95
CA ALA A 64 -30.87 -6.63 -4.80
C ALA A 64 -30.08 -5.49 -4.13
N SER A 65 -28.80 -5.38 -4.44
CA SER A 65 -28.04 -4.15 -4.16
C SER A 65 -28.47 -3.07 -5.15
N PRO A 66 -28.54 -1.79 -4.74
CA PRO A 66 -28.57 -0.69 -5.68
C PRO A 66 -27.33 -0.68 -6.58
N GLU A 67 -27.45 0.00 -7.72
CA GLU A 67 -26.34 0.18 -8.66
C GLU A 67 -25.17 0.96 -8.04
N ILE A 68 -25.48 2.07 -7.35
CA ILE A 68 -24.55 2.82 -6.52
C ILE A 68 -24.93 2.57 -5.05
N ARG A 69 -24.00 1.96 -4.31
CA ARG A 69 -24.22 1.51 -2.94
C ARG A 69 -23.90 2.66 -1.96
N PRO A 70 -24.83 2.99 -1.05
CA PRO A 70 -24.57 3.96 0.01
C PRO A 70 -23.59 3.40 1.05
N LEU A 71 -22.92 4.30 1.77
CA LEU A 71 -22.24 3.96 3.02
C LEU A 71 -23.25 3.69 4.14
N TYR A 72 -22.87 2.84 5.08
CA TYR A 72 -23.66 2.67 6.31
C TYR A 72 -23.57 3.95 7.17
N ASN A 73 -24.66 4.32 7.86
CA ASN A 73 -24.65 5.44 8.83
C ASN A 73 -24.38 6.86 8.25
N ILE A 74 -24.77 7.14 7.00
CA ILE A 74 -24.62 8.47 6.35
C ILE A 74 -25.07 9.64 7.24
N PRO A 75 -26.24 9.62 7.92
CA PRO A 75 -26.68 10.73 8.74
C PRO A 75 -25.69 11.15 9.84
N GLU A 76 -24.95 10.21 10.42
CA GLU A 76 -23.92 10.52 11.42
C GLU A 76 -22.57 10.86 10.77
N ILE A 77 -22.25 10.31 9.60
CA ILE A 77 -21.08 10.73 8.82
C ILE A 77 -21.15 12.22 8.52
N LEU A 78 -22.33 12.74 8.16
CA LEU A 78 -22.54 14.15 7.86
C LEU A 78 -22.29 15.09 9.06
N LYS A 79 -22.44 14.58 10.30
CA LYS A 79 -22.31 15.36 11.54
C LYS A 79 -20.93 15.28 12.19
N SER A 80 -20.08 14.36 11.74
CA SER A 80 -18.77 14.10 12.33
C SER A 80 -17.63 14.31 11.34
N ASP A 81 -16.54 14.89 11.82
CA ASP A 81 -15.28 14.99 11.07
C ASP A 81 -14.40 13.75 11.23
N LYS A 82 -14.60 12.97 12.30
CA LYS A 82 -13.84 11.74 12.59
C LYS A 82 -14.72 10.52 12.39
N ILE A 83 -14.28 9.62 11.53
CA ILE A 83 -15.02 8.41 11.16
C ILE A 83 -14.13 7.18 11.31
N VAL A 84 -14.66 6.12 11.91
CA VAL A 84 -14.03 4.79 11.92
C VAL A 84 -14.64 3.93 10.82
N LEU A 85 -13.84 3.48 9.87
CA LEU A 85 -14.24 2.57 8.80
C LEU A 85 -13.89 1.13 9.19
N VAL A 86 -14.89 0.28 9.35
CA VAL A 86 -14.75 -1.16 9.65
C VAL A 86 -15.18 -2.03 8.46
N GLU A 87 -14.97 -3.35 8.54
CA GLU A 87 -15.35 -4.27 7.46
C GLU A 87 -16.86 -4.57 7.40
N GLY A 88 -17.54 -4.71 8.55
CA GLY A 88 -18.92 -5.20 8.60
C GLY A 88 -19.90 -4.33 9.39
N GLU A 89 -21.20 -4.48 9.10
CA GLU A 89 -22.26 -3.70 9.77
C GLU A 89 -22.34 -4.01 11.27
N LYS A 90 -22.12 -5.27 11.69
CA LYS A 90 -22.05 -5.66 13.12
C LYS A 90 -20.98 -4.86 13.86
N CYS A 91 -19.78 -4.76 13.27
CA CYS A 91 -18.65 -4.04 13.84
C CYS A 91 -18.94 -2.54 13.92
N ALA A 92 -19.58 -1.97 12.88
CA ALA A 92 -19.92 -0.56 12.86
C ALA A 92 -20.96 -0.24 13.93
N GLU A 93 -21.99 -1.07 14.07
CA GLU A 93 -23.03 -0.95 15.08
C GLU A 93 -22.45 -1.02 16.50
N ALA A 94 -21.56 -1.98 16.78
CA ALA A 94 -20.88 -2.08 18.08
C ALA A 94 -20.11 -0.80 18.46
N LEU A 95 -19.47 -0.15 17.49
CA LEU A 95 -18.80 1.14 17.70
C LEU A 95 -19.78 2.30 17.89
N ILE A 96 -20.85 2.35 17.10
CA ILE A 96 -21.90 3.36 17.18
C ILE A 96 -22.56 3.34 18.58
N GLU A 97 -22.82 2.16 19.13
CA GLU A 97 -23.37 2.00 20.49
C GLU A 97 -22.44 2.55 21.58
N LYS A 98 -21.13 2.66 21.31
CA LYS A 98 -20.15 3.32 22.21
C LYS A 98 -19.97 4.81 21.93
N GLY A 99 -20.81 5.39 21.07
CA GLY A 99 -20.76 6.80 20.70
C GLY A 99 -19.55 7.14 19.82
N ILE A 100 -19.10 6.18 19.01
CA ILE A 100 -18.07 6.39 17.99
C ILE A 100 -18.75 6.42 16.63
N THR A 101 -18.54 7.48 15.85
CA THR A 101 -19.06 7.52 14.48
C THR A 101 -18.32 6.51 13.62
N ALA A 102 -18.99 5.40 13.31
CA ALA A 102 -18.46 4.33 12.48
C ALA A 102 -19.31 4.09 11.24
N THR A 103 -18.67 3.54 10.20
CA THR A 103 -19.31 3.18 8.94
C THR A 103 -18.68 1.92 8.34
N THR A 104 -19.34 1.35 7.35
CA THR A 104 -18.84 0.27 6.51
C THR A 104 -19.43 0.38 5.09
N ILE A 105 -18.82 -0.34 4.15
CA ILE A 105 -19.36 -0.55 2.81
C ILE A 105 -20.24 -1.80 2.75
N MET A 106 -21.29 -1.75 1.94
CA MET A 106 -22.17 -2.89 1.75
C MET A 106 -21.42 -4.07 1.10
N SER A 107 -21.51 -5.24 1.74
CA SER A 107 -20.80 -6.49 1.41
C SER A 107 -19.35 -6.62 1.91
N GLY A 108 -18.86 -5.69 2.74
CA GLY A 108 -17.56 -5.78 3.45
C GLY A 108 -16.37 -6.09 2.54
N ALA A 109 -15.46 -7.00 2.95
CA ALA A 109 -14.26 -7.35 2.17
C ALA A 109 -14.54 -7.92 0.77
N ASN A 110 -15.75 -8.43 0.52
CA ASN A 110 -16.16 -8.95 -0.79
C ASN A 110 -16.80 -7.89 -1.70
N ALA A 111 -16.92 -6.64 -1.22
CA ALA A 111 -17.51 -5.57 -2.00
C ALA A 111 -16.58 -5.12 -3.14
N ASP A 112 -17.18 -4.84 -4.29
CA ASP A 112 -16.50 -4.05 -5.32
C ASP A 112 -16.48 -2.58 -4.87
N VAL A 113 -15.31 -2.12 -4.42
CA VAL A 113 -15.10 -0.75 -3.93
C VAL A 113 -15.51 0.33 -4.95
N LYS A 114 -15.61 0.00 -6.24
CA LYS A 114 -16.05 0.94 -7.28
C LYS A 114 -17.56 1.16 -7.31
N LYS A 115 -18.34 0.26 -6.72
CA LYS A 115 -19.81 0.34 -6.68
C LYS A 115 -20.34 1.10 -5.47
N THR A 116 -19.46 1.53 -4.57
CA THR A 116 -19.83 2.32 -3.40
C THR A 116 -19.59 3.80 -3.68
N ASP A 117 -20.51 4.65 -3.25
CA ASP A 117 -20.26 6.10 -3.22
C ASP A 117 -19.46 6.47 -1.97
N TRP A 118 -18.21 6.91 -2.17
CA TRP A 118 -17.29 7.31 -1.11
C TRP A 118 -17.29 8.82 -0.86
N SER A 119 -18.04 9.59 -1.66
CA SER A 119 -17.98 11.07 -1.66
C SER A 119 -18.22 11.68 -0.28
N GLN A 120 -19.06 11.05 0.54
CA GLN A 120 -19.41 11.47 1.89
C GLN A 120 -18.22 11.46 2.88
N LEU A 121 -17.12 10.78 2.54
CA LEU A 121 -15.91 10.73 3.37
C LEU A 121 -14.85 11.77 2.96
N LYS A 122 -15.05 12.50 1.87
CA LYS A 122 -14.11 13.53 1.40
C LYS A 122 -13.89 14.60 2.48
N GLY A 123 -12.63 14.98 2.71
CA GLY A 123 -12.25 15.98 3.71
C GLY A 123 -12.48 15.56 5.18
N LYS A 124 -12.75 14.27 5.45
CA LYS A 124 -12.90 13.76 6.83
C LYS A 124 -11.62 13.09 7.32
N HIS A 125 -11.49 12.95 8.62
CA HIS A 125 -10.44 12.16 9.28
C HIS A 125 -10.91 10.72 9.43
N ILE A 126 -10.24 9.79 8.76
CA ILE A 126 -10.64 8.38 8.71
C ILE A 126 -9.64 7.49 9.44
N ILE A 127 -10.17 6.62 10.30
CA ILE A 127 -9.44 5.49 10.91
C ILE A 127 -9.98 4.21 10.30
N ILE A 128 -9.17 3.45 9.59
CA ILE A 128 -9.53 2.11 9.13
C ILE A 128 -9.23 1.11 10.26
N TRP A 129 -10.25 0.36 10.67
CA TRP A 129 -10.12 -0.75 11.62
C TRP A 129 -10.49 -2.06 10.91
N PRO A 130 -9.49 -2.83 10.42
CA PRO A 130 -9.72 -4.10 9.74
C PRO A 130 -9.98 -5.24 10.73
N ASP A 131 -10.53 -6.35 10.24
CA ASP A 131 -10.51 -7.62 10.95
C ASP A 131 -9.06 -8.15 11.01
N ASN A 132 -8.68 -8.83 12.10
CA ASN A 132 -7.31 -9.34 12.31
C ASN A 132 -7.00 -10.61 11.49
N ASP A 133 -7.15 -10.54 10.17
CA ASP A 133 -6.79 -11.61 9.24
C ASP A 133 -6.34 -11.07 7.86
N GLU A 134 -6.02 -11.99 6.95
CA GLU A 134 -5.56 -11.64 5.60
C GLU A 134 -6.64 -10.94 4.75
N ALA A 135 -7.92 -11.28 4.97
CA ALA A 135 -9.02 -10.66 4.25
C ALA A 135 -9.23 -9.22 4.72
N GLY A 136 -9.19 -8.98 6.02
CA GLY A 136 -9.21 -7.66 6.64
C GLY A 136 -8.03 -6.78 6.20
N ALA A 137 -6.82 -7.34 6.13
CA ALA A 137 -5.65 -6.62 5.62
C ALA A 137 -5.82 -6.19 4.15
N LYS A 138 -6.38 -7.07 3.31
CA LYS A 138 -6.69 -6.75 1.91
C LYS A 138 -7.79 -5.71 1.79
N TYR A 139 -8.83 -5.80 2.63
CA TYR A 139 -9.89 -4.80 2.72
C TYR A 139 -9.33 -3.42 3.07
N ALA A 140 -8.50 -3.33 4.12
CA ALA A 140 -7.86 -2.08 4.52
C ALA A 140 -7.06 -1.45 3.38
N LYS A 141 -6.22 -2.23 2.68
CA LYS A 141 -5.42 -1.73 1.55
C LYS A 141 -6.28 -1.20 0.39
N ASN A 142 -7.40 -1.86 0.09
CA ASN A 142 -8.32 -1.43 -0.96
C ASN A 142 -9.09 -0.16 -0.57
N ALA A 143 -9.60 -0.11 0.66
CA ALA A 143 -10.28 1.05 1.21
C ALA A 143 -9.33 2.24 1.28
N GLU A 144 -8.09 2.02 1.73
CA GLU A 144 -7.05 3.03 1.81
C GLU A 144 -6.80 3.68 0.46
N LYS A 145 -6.51 2.88 -0.58
CA LYS A 145 -6.32 3.40 -1.95
C LYS A 145 -7.49 4.29 -2.38
N LYS A 146 -8.72 3.86 -2.10
CA LYS A 146 -9.92 4.61 -2.51
C LYS A 146 -10.11 5.91 -1.73
N LEU A 147 -9.84 5.89 -0.43
CA LEU A 147 -9.92 7.06 0.45
C LEU A 147 -8.85 8.11 0.10
N LEU A 148 -7.68 7.66 -0.32
CA LEU A 148 -6.65 8.56 -0.84
C LEU A 148 -7.06 9.21 -2.15
N GLU A 149 -7.69 8.47 -3.07
CA GLU A 149 -8.19 9.02 -4.35
C GLU A 149 -9.24 10.12 -4.16
N ILE A 150 -10.11 10.03 -3.15
CA ILE A 150 -11.19 11.02 -2.93
C ILE A 150 -10.72 12.28 -2.19
N GLY A 151 -9.55 12.24 -1.54
CA GLY A 151 -9.02 13.34 -0.74
C GLY A 151 -9.66 13.45 0.65
N VAL A 152 -9.44 12.46 1.51
CA VAL A 152 -9.69 12.56 2.96
C VAL A 152 -8.69 13.50 3.64
N GLU A 153 -9.05 14.11 4.76
CA GLU A 153 -8.19 15.07 5.48
C GLU A 153 -7.03 14.36 6.18
N SER A 154 -7.30 13.21 6.81
CA SER A 154 -6.26 12.32 7.32
C SER A 154 -6.71 10.87 7.22
N LEU A 155 -5.75 9.97 6.99
CA LEU A 155 -6.00 8.55 6.91
C LEU A 155 -5.01 7.78 7.77
N VAL A 156 -5.52 6.89 8.61
CA VAL A 156 -4.72 5.98 9.41
C VAL A 156 -5.31 4.57 9.37
N VAL A 157 -4.46 3.56 9.42
CA VAL A 157 -4.86 2.17 9.62
C VAL A 157 -4.49 1.78 11.04
N LEU A 158 -5.47 1.25 11.77
CA LEU A 158 -5.29 0.75 13.13
C LEU A 158 -4.38 -0.48 13.12
N ASN A 159 -3.29 -0.45 13.89
CA ASN A 159 -2.43 -1.61 14.09
C ASN A 159 -2.97 -2.49 15.23
N ILE A 160 -3.48 -3.67 14.91
CA ILE A 160 -4.05 -4.58 15.92
C ILE A 160 -2.91 -5.19 16.77
N PRO A 161 -3.00 -5.16 18.11
CA PRO A 161 -1.98 -5.76 18.96
C PRO A 161 -1.73 -7.24 18.66
N GLN A 162 -0.44 -7.65 18.62
CA GLN A 162 -0.05 -9.02 18.23
C GLN A 162 -0.62 -10.13 19.12
N ASN A 163 -1.06 -9.80 20.33
CA ASN A 163 -1.67 -10.76 21.26
C ASN A 163 -3.16 -11.04 20.97
N LYS A 164 -3.77 -10.35 20.01
CA LYS A 164 -5.15 -10.60 19.59
C LYS A 164 -5.24 -11.79 18.64
N THR A 165 -6.33 -12.55 18.75
CA THR A 165 -6.58 -13.75 17.95
C THR A 165 -6.85 -13.41 16.49
N LYS A 166 -6.65 -14.39 15.60
CA LYS A 166 -7.03 -14.26 14.18
C LYS A 166 -8.54 -13.98 14.06
N GLY A 167 -8.89 -13.01 13.23
CA GLY A 167 -10.28 -12.57 13.01
C GLY A 167 -10.82 -11.62 14.07
N TRP A 168 -9.99 -11.21 15.05
CA TRP A 168 -10.38 -10.22 16.06
C TRP A 168 -10.76 -8.89 15.41
N ASP A 169 -11.94 -8.37 15.72
CA ASP A 169 -12.50 -7.17 15.11
C ASP A 169 -12.98 -6.12 16.14
N ALA A 170 -13.64 -5.05 15.65
CA ALA A 170 -14.15 -4.00 16.52
C ALA A 170 -15.31 -4.46 17.43
N ALA A 171 -16.10 -5.47 17.01
CA ALA A 171 -17.14 -6.03 17.85
C ALA A 171 -16.53 -6.85 18.99
N ASP A 172 -15.50 -7.66 18.71
CA ASP A 172 -14.77 -8.42 19.75
C ASP A 172 -14.14 -7.47 20.79
N CYS A 173 -13.57 -6.34 20.35
CA CYS A 173 -13.06 -5.31 21.24
C CYS A 173 -14.12 -4.81 22.24
N VAL A 174 -15.34 -4.57 21.74
CA VAL A 174 -16.48 -4.14 22.56
C VAL A 174 -16.97 -5.26 23.48
N GLU A 175 -17.06 -6.50 22.99
CA GLU A 175 -17.49 -7.67 23.75
C GLU A 175 -16.52 -8.00 24.90
N GLU A 176 -15.21 -7.79 24.70
CA GLU A 176 -14.18 -7.90 25.74
C GLU A 176 -14.23 -6.78 26.80
N GLY A 177 -15.08 -5.77 26.61
CA GLY A 177 -15.21 -4.64 27.54
C GLY A 177 -14.06 -3.64 27.47
N ILE A 178 -13.27 -3.65 26.39
CA ILE A 178 -12.19 -2.68 26.18
C ILE A 178 -12.80 -1.29 25.95
N ASN A 179 -12.24 -0.27 26.60
CA ASN A 179 -12.63 1.12 26.33
C ASN A 179 -12.15 1.51 24.94
N VAL A 180 -13.07 1.50 23.97
CA VAL A 180 -12.74 1.73 22.56
C VAL A 180 -12.14 3.11 22.31
N LYS A 181 -12.56 4.15 23.04
CA LYS A 181 -12.01 5.51 22.87
C LYS A 181 -10.55 5.57 23.31
N GLU A 182 -10.23 4.96 24.45
CA GLU A 182 -8.85 4.83 24.93
C GLU A 182 -8.03 3.92 24.02
N PHE A 183 -8.62 2.83 23.52
CA PHE A 183 -7.97 1.91 22.60
C PHE A 183 -7.57 2.61 21.30
N LEU A 184 -8.49 3.36 20.67
CA LEU A 184 -8.19 4.15 19.47
C LEU A 184 -7.13 5.23 19.71
N ALA A 185 -7.04 5.76 20.94
CA ALA A 185 -6.06 6.78 21.31
C ALA A 185 -4.67 6.21 21.66
N SER A 186 -4.62 4.98 22.20
CA SER A 186 -3.39 4.32 22.68
C SER A 186 -2.77 3.37 21.65
N THR A 187 -3.55 2.92 20.68
CA THR A 187 -3.07 2.01 19.64
C THR A 187 -2.19 2.75 18.65
N ALA A 188 -1.08 2.12 18.24
CA ALA A 188 -0.25 2.66 17.17
C ALA A 188 -1.07 2.78 15.89
N LEU A 189 -1.26 4.02 15.43
CA LEU A 189 -1.91 4.32 14.17
C LEU A 189 -0.82 4.38 13.10
N THR A 190 -0.91 3.51 12.09
CA THR A 190 -0.03 3.61 10.93
C THR A 190 -0.57 4.76 10.07
N THR A 191 0.06 5.93 10.18
CA THR A 191 -0.20 7.05 9.28
C THR A 191 0.40 6.75 7.93
N ASN A 192 -0.42 6.19 7.05
CA ASN A 192 -0.17 6.31 5.63
C ASN A 192 -0.72 7.67 5.18
N THR A 193 -0.09 8.73 5.68
CA THR A 193 -0.20 10.02 5.03
C THR A 193 0.19 9.77 3.59
N LEU A 194 -0.59 10.30 2.65
CA LEU A 194 -0.05 10.54 1.32
C LEU A 194 1.33 11.18 1.54
N SER A 195 2.38 10.43 1.23
CA SER A 195 3.44 11.01 0.44
C SER A 195 2.76 11.44 -0.86
N THR A 196 1.97 12.51 -0.80
CA THR A 196 2.21 13.59 -1.75
C THR A 196 3.71 13.74 -1.59
N LYS A 197 4.48 13.28 -2.58
CA LYS A 197 5.87 13.71 -2.67
C LYS A 197 5.75 15.21 -2.62
N SER A 198 5.88 15.79 -1.43
CA SER A 198 5.86 17.22 -1.21
C SER A 198 7.02 17.66 -2.06
N LEU A 199 6.70 18.22 -3.22
CA LEU A 199 7.73 18.72 -4.12
C LEU A 199 8.35 19.87 -3.36
N ILE A 200 9.49 19.59 -2.73
CA ILE A 200 10.30 20.61 -2.12
C ILE A 200 10.69 21.52 -3.27
N SER A 201 10.21 22.76 -3.22
CA SER A 201 10.47 23.78 -4.23
C SER A 201 11.23 24.91 -3.58
N PHE A 202 12.17 25.46 -4.33
CA PHE A 202 12.97 26.60 -3.89
C PHE A 202 12.81 27.71 -4.93
N SER A 203 12.72 28.95 -4.44
CA SER A 203 12.67 30.12 -5.30
C SER A 203 14.01 30.32 -6.02
N ALA A 204 13.98 30.91 -7.21
CA ALA A 204 15.20 31.30 -7.93
C ALA A 204 16.14 32.14 -7.03
N ARG A 205 15.60 33.02 -6.18
CA ARG A 205 16.36 33.82 -5.22
C ARG A 205 17.15 32.97 -4.22
N GLN A 206 16.56 31.87 -3.73
CA GLN A 206 17.27 30.96 -2.83
C GLN A 206 18.46 30.32 -3.56
N TYR A 207 18.28 29.84 -4.78
CA TYR A 207 19.39 29.29 -5.57
C TYR A 207 20.51 30.30 -5.83
N PHE A 208 20.19 31.57 -6.13
CA PHE A 208 21.21 32.60 -6.35
C PHE A 208 22.00 32.95 -5.08
N ASN A 209 21.34 32.90 -3.92
CA ASN A 209 21.92 33.28 -2.63
C ASN A 209 22.63 32.13 -1.92
N ASP A 210 22.35 30.88 -2.28
CA ASP A 210 23.03 29.72 -1.71
C ASP A 210 24.52 29.72 -2.11
N LYS A 211 25.38 29.63 -1.09
CA LYS A 211 26.85 29.57 -1.21
C LYS A 211 27.42 28.28 -0.62
N SER A 212 26.56 27.30 -0.34
CA SER A 212 26.98 25.98 0.11
C SER A 212 27.94 25.35 -0.92
N PRO A 213 28.99 24.64 -0.47
CA PRO A 213 29.92 24.00 -1.39
C PRO A 213 29.20 22.94 -2.23
N MET A 214 29.63 22.79 -3.48
CA MET A 214 29.16 21.68 -4.31
C MET A 214 29.62 20.35 -3.71
N PRO A 215 28.79 19.29 -3.75
CA PRO A 215 29.23 17.96 -3.40
C PRO A 215 30.46 17.57 -4.23
N GLU A 216 31.43 16.92 -3.60
CA GLU A 216 32.58 16.38 -4.30
C GLU A 216 32.17 15.26 -5.25
N ASP A 217 32.78 15.23 -6.43
CA ASP A 217 32.58 14.17 -7.40
C ASP A 217 32.96 12.80 -6.81
N ILE A 218 32.28 11.73 -7.24
CA ILE A 218 32.76 10.36 -7.01
C ILE A 218 34.01 10.14 -7.87
N ILE A 219 33.95 10.60 -9.13
CA ILE A 219 35.06 10.64 -10.07
C ILE A 219 35.10 12.02 -10.73
N ALA A 220 36.16 12.77 -10.45
CA ALA A 220 36.41 14.10 -11.01
C ALA A 220 37.01 13.99 -12.43
N PRO A 221 36.93 15.06 -13.26
CA PRO A 221 36.20 16.30 -13.05
C PRO A 221 34.76 16.19 -13.59
N ARG A 222 33.80 15.94 -12.70
CA ARG A 222 32.38 15.69 -13.01
C ARG A 222 32.12 14.52 -13.98
N ILE A 223 33.00 13.52 -13.96
CA ILE A 223 32.80 12.27 -14.71
C ILE A 223 31.67 11.47 -14.06
N LEU A 224 31.66 11.40 -12.72
CA LEU A 224 30.56 10.83 -11.95
C LEU A 224 30.34 11.64 -10.67
N THR A 225 29.18 12.28 -10.56
CA THR A 225 28.74 13.02 -9.37
C THR A 225 27.90 12.13 -8.44
N PRO A 226 27.70 12.51 -7.17
CA PRO A 226 26.70 11.86 -6.32
C PRO A 226 25.32 11.82 -6.99
N SER A 227 24.66 10.66 -6.95
CA SER A 227 23.39 10.40 -7.64
C SER A 227 23.43 10.53 -9.18
N GLY A 228 24.62 10.61 -9.77
CA GLY A 228 24.80 10.66 -11.23
C GLY A 228 24.69 9.28 -11.88
N LEU A 229 24.27 9.26 -13.15
CA LEU A 229 24.30 8.10 -14.03
C LEU A 229 25.29 8.36 -15.17
N LEU A 230 26.30 7.49 -15.29
CA LEU A 230 27.24 7.51 -16.41
C LEU A 230 26.93 6.35 -17.37
N VAL A 231 26.85 6.65 -18.66
CA VAL A 231 26.68 5.65 -19.72
C VAL A 231 27.96 5.57 -20.54
N PHE A 232 28.58 4.40 -20.57
CA PHE A 232 29.77 4.13 -21.38
C PHE A 232 29.38 3.33 -22.63
N ALA A 233 29.47 3.96 -23.82
CA ALA A 233 28.96 3.41 -25.08
C ALA A 233 29.96 3.54 -26.23
N GLY A 234 29.77 2.75 -27.28
CA GLY A 234 30.63 2.73 -28.47
C GLY A 234 30.40 1.49 -29.32
N ALA A 235 31.01 1.42 -30.50
CA ALA A 235 30.76 0.35 -31.47
C ALA A 235 31.15 -1.05 -30.95
N PRO A 236 30.62 -2.14 -31.53
CA PRO A 236 31.02 -3.50 -31.17
C PRO A 236 32.53 -3.73 -31.35
N LYS A 237 33.15 -4.48 -30.43
CA LYS A 237 34.56 -4.91 -30.48
C LYS A 237 35.63 -3.79 -30.49
N VAL A 238 35.29 -2.56 -30.08
CA VAL A 238 36.27 -1.45 -29.95
C VAL A 238 37.02 -1.43 -28.61
N GLY A 239 36.90 -2.47 -27.78
CA GLY A 239 37.61 -2.56 -26.49
C GLY A 239 36.91 -1.88 -25.30
N LYS A 240 35.60 -1.60 -25.37
CA LYS A 240 34.85 -0.92 -24.30
C LYS A 240 34.96 -1.62 -22.95
N SER A 241 34.77 -2.94 -22.94
CA SER A 241 34.79 -3.72 -21.71
C SER A 241 36.19 -3.74 -21.11
N ASP A 242 37.24 -3.82 -21.94
CA ASP A 242 38.62 -3.85 -21.49
C ASP A 242 39.03 -2.49 -20.90
N PHE A 243 38.62 -1.39 -21.55
CA PHE A 243 38.78 -0.05 -21.01
C PHE A 243 38.03 0.12 -19.69
N LEU A 244 36.75 -0.28 -19.63
CA LEU A 244 35.91 -0.12 -18.45
C LEU A 244 36.49 -0.89 -17.26
N ILE A 245 36.83 -2.17 -17.42
CA ILE A 245 37.40 -2.99 -16.34
C ILE A 245 38.74 -2.40 -15.89
N SER A 246 39.62 -2.02 -16.82
CA SER A 246 40.89 -1.38 -16.48
C SER A 246 40.66 -0.10 -15.67
N TRP A 247 39.74 0.75 -16.12
CA TRP A 247 39.41 1.99 -15.44
C TRP A 247 38.85 1.74 -14.02
N LEU A 248 37.92 0.79 -13.87
CA LEU A 248 37.34 0.44 -12.57
C LEU A 248 38.38 -0.08 -11.57
N ILE A 249 39.43 -0.79 -12.02
CA ILE A 249 40.53 -1.23 -11.15
C ILE A 249 41.29 -0.02 -10.59
N TYR A 250 41.58 0.99 -11.41
CA TYR A 250 42.23 2.22 -10.93
C TYR A 250 41.33 3.00 -9.97
N MET A 251 40.03 3.08 -10.27
CA MET A 251 39.07 3.73 -9.38
C MET A 251 38.94 2.98 -8.04
N ALA A 252 38.97 1.65 -8.06
CA ALA A 252 38.99 0.80 -6.87
C ALA A 252 40.26 1.01 -6.03
N ALA A 253 41.41 1.16 -6.70
CA ALA A 253 42.68 1.49 -6.04
C ALA A 253 42.76 2.93 -5.52
N GLY A 254 41.86 3.82 -5.94
CA GLY A 254 41.92 5.25 -5.62
C GLY A 254 43.01 6.00 -6.39
N VAL A 255 43.40 5.48 -7.56
CA VAL A 255 44.47 6.04 -8.40
C VAL A 255 43.88 6.70 -9.64
N GLN A 256 44.48 7.81 -10.06
CA GLN A 256 44.09 8.52 -11.27
C GLN A 256 44.27 7.63 -12.52
N PHE A 257 43.28 7.64 -13.39
CA PHE A 257 43.34 6.98 -14.70
C PHE A 257 43.06 8.00 -15.80
N LEU A 258 44.08 8.30 -16.62
CA LEU A 258 44.08 9.48 -17.49
C LEU A 258 43.84 10.75 -16.65
N ASP A 259 42.86 11.58 -16.98
CA ASP A 259 42.48 12.78 -16.19
C ASP A 259 41.33 12.50 -15.20
N MET A 260 40.94 11.24 -15.04
CA MET A 260 39.82 10.85 -14.18
C MET A 260 40.34 10.48 -12.79
N VAL A 261 39.92 11.24 -11.79
CA VAL A 261 40.45 11.14 -10.43
C VAL A 261 39.35 10.67 -9.48
N PRO A 262 39.49 9.49 -8.84
CA PRO A 262 38.53 9.06 -7.84
C PRO A 262 38.71 9.88 -6.56
N LYS A 263 37.62 10.21 -5.87
CA LYS A 263 37.70 10.93 -4.59
C LYS A 263 38.47 10.17 -3.50
N ARG A 264 38.45 8.84 -3.57
CA ARG A 264 39.08 7.87 -2.65
C ARG A 264 39.08 6.49 -3.32
N PRO A 265 39.77 5.48 -2.78
CA PRO A 265 39.55 4.09 -3.19
C PRO A 265 38.04 3.75 -3.15
N LEU A 266 37.48 3.40 -4.31
CA LEU A 266 36.05 3.18 -4.47
C LEU A 266 35.71 1.71 -4.25
N ARG A 267 34.65 1.43 -3.48
CA ARG A 267 34.03 0.10 -3.44
C ARG A 267 33.06 -0.01 -4.61
N ILE A 268 33.34 -0.92 -5.53
CA ILE A 268 32.66 -1.07 -6.80
C ILE A 268 32.08 -2.47 -6.87
N PHE A 269 30.79 -2.55 -7.13
CA PHE A 269 30.10 -3.79 -7.48
C PHE A 269 29.80 -3.77 -8.97
N TYR A 270 30.36 -4.72 -9.71
CA TYR A 270 30.24 -4.83 -11.16
C TYR A 270 29.36 -6.03 -11.51
N LEU A 271 28.10 -5.73 -11.82
CA LEU A 271 27.07 -6.68 -12.21
C LEU A 271 27.19 -7.00 -13.71
N GLN A 272 27.71 -8.17 -14.06
CA GLN A 272 27.96 -8.58 -15.46
C GLN A 272 26.89 -9.56 -15.96
N THR A 273 26.34 -9.31 -17.14
CA THR A 273 25.29 -10.14 -17.76
C THR A 273 25.73 -10.86 -19.04
N GLU A 274 26.89 -10.51 -19.60
CA GLU A 274 27.30 -10.98 -20.93
C GLU A 274 28.23 -12.21 -20.89
N ILE A 275 29.24 -12.20 -20.03
CA ILE A 275 30.34 -13.19 -20.08
C ILE A 275 30.39 -14.06 -18.82
N GLY A 276 30.65 -15.36 -19.02
CA GLY A 276 30.83 -16.33 -17.94
C GLY A 276 32.14 -16.14 -17.16
N TYR A 277 32.19 -16.73 -15.97
CA TYR A 277 33.30 -16.60 -15.02
C TYR A 277 34.69 -16.88 -15.63
N HIS A 278 34.83 -17.97 -16.40
CA HIS A 278 36.12 -18.37 -16.96
C HIS A 278 36.70 -17.34 -17.95
N TYR A 279 35.85 -16.76 -18.80
CA TYR A 279 36.27 -15.72 -19.75
C TYR A 279 36.56 -14.40 -19.05
N MET A 280 35.79 -14.05 -18.01
CA MET A 280 36.07 -12.87 -17.19
C MET A 280 37.43 -13.01 -16.48
N ARG A 281 37.69 -14.17 -15.87
CA ARG A 281 38.97 -14.47 -15.21
C ARG A 281 40.15 -14.36 -16.19
N GLU A 282 40.02 -14.94 -17.38
CA GLU A 282 41.05 -14.84 -18.41
C GLU A 282 41.32 -13.38 -18.79
N ARG A 283 40.27 -12.57 -19.01
CA ARG A 283 40.41 -11.14 -19.31
C ARG A 283 41.14 -10.39 -18.21
N LEU A 284 40.76 -10.59 -16.94
CA LEU A 284 41.40 -9.94 -15.79
C LEU A 284 42.88 -10.32 -15.68
N GLN A 285 43.22 -11.59 -15.89
CA GLN A 285 44.61 -12.08 -15.83
C GLN A 285 45.48 -11.56 -16.98
N GLN A 286 44.88 -11.17 -18.11
CA GLN A 286 45.60 -10.59 -19.26
C GLN A 286 45.84 -9.08 -19.12
N LEU A 287 45.21 -8.41 -18.15
CA LEU A 287 45.43 -6.98 -17.92
C LEU A 287 46.84 -6.73 -17.37
N LYS A 288 47.60 -5.87 -18.06
CA LYS A 288 48.93 -5.44 -17.62
C LYS A 288 48.80 -4.30 -16.59
N ILE A 289 48.61 -4.67 -15.33
CA ILE A 289 48.42 -3.73 -14.21
C ILE A 289 49.55 -3.94 -13.19
N ASN A 290 50.00 -2.85 -12.55
CA ASN A 290 51.00 -2.90 -11.50
C ASN A 290 50.50 -3.77 -10.31
N GLU A 291 51.35 -4.64 -9.79
CA GLU A 291 51.05 -5.52 -8.64
C GLU A 291 50.56 -4.75 -7.41
N GLU A 292 51.15 -3.59 -7.12
CA GLU A 292 50.75 -2.73 -5.99
C GLU A 292 49.32 -2.18 -6.15
N LEU A 293 48.90 -1.89 -7.39
CA LEU A 293 47.53 -1.46 -7.67
C LEU A 293 46.54 -2.61 -7.48
N LEU A 294 46.94 -3.82 -7.86
CA LEU A 294 46.09 -5.01 -7.72
C LEU A 294 45.82 -5.31 -6.25
N GLU A 295 46.83 -5.24 -5.37
CA GLU A 295 46.62 -5.49 -3.94
C GLU A 295 45.56 -4.56 -3.32
N ILE A 296 45.53 -3.29 -3.72
CA ILE A 296 44.56 -2.31 -3.18
C ILE A 296 43.18 -2.44 -3.86
N ALA A 297 43.16 -2.74 -5.16
CA ALA A 297 41.94 -2.77 -5.95
C ALA A 297 41.09 -4.03 -5.73
N LEU A 298 41.71 -5.19 -5.53
CA LEU A 298 41.03 -6.49 -5.61
C LEU A 298 39.93 -6.65 -4.56
N ASP A 299 40.14 -6.17 -3.33
CA ASP A 299 39.12 -6.22 -2.27
C ASP A 299 38.00 -5.18 -2.46
N ASN A 300 38.25 -4.17 -3.32
CA ASN A 300 37.34 -3.06 -3.56
C ASN A 300 36.52 -3.23 -4.86
N LEU A 301 36.86 -4.19 -5.74
CA LEU A 301 36.13 -4.47 -6.98
C LEU A 301 35.55 -5.89 -6.96
N VAL A 302 34.25 -5.99 -6.71
CA VAL A 302 33.52 -7.26 -6.71
C VAL A 302 32.78 -7.42 -8.03
N ILE A 303 33.03 -8.52 -8.74
CA ILE A 303 32.46 -8.81 -10.06
C ILE A 303 31.60 -10.07 -9.99
N THR A 304 30.35 -9.99 -10.44
CA THR A 304 29.49 -11.19 -10.54
C THR A 304 29.92 -12.06 -11.73
N PRO A 305 29.74 -13.40 -11.66
CA PRO A 305 29.68 -14.21 -12.87
C PRO A 305 28.48 -13.79 -13.73
N GLN A 306 28.34 -14.34 -14.95
CA GLN A 306 27.21 -14.04 -15.83
C GLN A 306 25.86 -14.18 -15.11
N THR A 307 25.25 -13.05 -14.76
CA THR A 307 23.94 -13.02 -14.10
C THR A 307 22.85 -12.99 -15.16
N LYS A 308 21.95 -13.98 -15.10
CA LYS A 308 20.73 -13.99 -15.92
C LYS A 308 19.66 -13.13 -15.24
N LEU A 309 19.74 -11.82 -15.43
CA LEU A 309 18.67 -10.92 -14.98
C LEU A 309 17.53 -10.98 -15.98
N LEU A 310 16.41 -11.58 -15.58
CA LEU A 310 15.12 -11.21 -16.13
C LEU A 310 14.77 -9.89 -15.43
N LEU A 311 14.44 -8.83 -16.14
CA LEU A 311 14.00 -7.58 -15.49
C LEU A 311 12.53 -7.73 -15.09
N ASN A 312 12.24 -8.54 -14.07
CA ASN A 312 10.93 -8.63 -13.43
C ASN A 312 11.07 -8.43 -11.91
N ASP A 313 9.96 -8.04 -11.25
CA ASP A 313 9.97 -7.70 -9.82
C ASP A 313 10.50 -8.86 -8.95
N ASP A 314 10.14 -10.10 -9.29
CA ASP A 314 10.53 -11.30 -8.53
C ASP A 314 12.06 -11.56 -8.52
N SER A 315 12.78 -11.17 -9.58
CA SER A 315 14.22 -11.43 -9.71
C SER A 315 15.12 -10.29 -9.24
N ILE A 316 14.55 -9.13 -8.88
CA ILE A 316 15.28 -8.08 -8.14
C ILE A 316 15.48 -8.51 -6.69
N ASP A 317 14.48 -9.17 -6.09
CA ASP A 317 14.55 -9.66 -4.71
C ASP A 317 15.60 -10.78 -4.54
N GLU A 318 15.81 -11.61 -5.56
CA GLU A 318 16.87 -12.64 -5.56
C GLU A 318 18.29 -12.05 -5.51
N VAL A 319 18.50 -10.84 -6.07
CA VAL A 319 19.82 -10.17 -6.09
C VAL A 319 20.13 -9.45 -4.77
N LEU A 320 19.09 -9.07 -4.01
CA LEU A 320 19.25 -8.38 -2.71
C LEU A 320 19.37 -9.37 -1.53
N GLY A 321 19.09 -10.66 -1.77
CA GLY A 321 19.08 -11.71 -0.76
C GLY A 321 20.38 -12.53 -0.60
N GLU A 322 21.37 -12.33 -1.48
CA GLU A 322 22.73 -12.91 -1.38
C GLU A 322 23.75 -11.87 -0.91
#